data_AF-A0A9W4W3M4-F1
#
_entry.id   AF-A0A9W4W3M4-F1
#
_cell.length_a   1.000
_cell.length_b   1.000
_cell.length_c   1.000
_cell.angle_alpha   90.00
_cell.angle_beta   90.00
_cell.angle_gamma   90.00
#
_symmetry.space_group_name_H-M   'P 1'
#
loop_
_entity.id
_entity.type
_entity.pdbx_description
1 polymer ?
#
loop_
_entity_poly.entity_id
_entity_poly.type
_entity_poly.pdbx_seq_one_letter_code
_entity_poly.pdbx_strand_id
1 'polypeptide(L)'
;MFYIGDHGESLGKNGLYLHGMPYMLAPEEQTHVPLIAWFGSSSHVDMESTVKQSKKESSHDAFSFSLLHALNISTDMSLPEKAPSPLFVMQEEE
;
A
#
# COMPACT_ATOMS: atom_id res chain seq x y z
N MET A 1 -2.24 -13.19 2.59
CA MET A 1 -3.37 -12.55 1.89
C MET A 1 -3.14 -11.06 1.88
N PHE A 2 -3.41 -10.41 0.76
CA PHE A 2 -3.30 -8.97 0.61
C PHE A 2 -4.59 -8.43 0.00
N TYR A 3 -5.13 -7.36 0.57
CA TYR A 3 -6.29 -6.62 0.05
C TYR A 3 -5.95 -5.14 0.07
N ILE A 4 -6.32 -4.44 -1.00
CA ILE A 4 -6.19 -3.00 -1.12
C ILE A 4 -7.38 -2.49 -1.92
N GLY A 5 -8.01 -1.41 -1.45
CA GLY A 5 -9.03 -0.71 -2.24
C GLY A 5 -8.36 -0.03 -3.44
N ASP A 6 -9.00 -0.05 -4.61
CA ASP A 6 -8.52 0.68 -5.78
C ASP A 6 -8.75 2.19 -5.66
N HIS A 7 -9.91 2.58 -5.11
CA HIS A 7 -10.25 3.95 -4.71
C HIS A 7 -11.32 3.95 -3.60
N GLY A 8 -11.59 5.13 -3.06
CA GLY A 8 -12.67 5.35 -2.08
C GLY A 8 -14.00 5.75 -2.73
N GLU A 9 -14.97 6.19 -1.93
CA GLU A 9 -16.31 6.55 -2.37
C GLU A 9 -16.85 7.77 -1.59
N SER A 10 -17.42 8.74 -2.29
CA SER A 10 -18.16 9.84 -1.65
C SER A 10 -19.61 9.43 -1.37
N LEU A 11 -20.05 9.67 -0.13
CA LEU A 11 -21.37 9.25 0.37
C LEU A 11 -22.31 10.43 0.66
N GLY A 12 -22.17 11.54 -0.09
CA GLY A 12 -23.08 12.69 -0.02
C GLY A 12 -22.55 13.92 0.74
N LYS A 13 -21.33 13.88 1.26
CA LYS A 13 -20.69 15.04 1.91
C LYS A 13 -20.58 16.18 0.90
N ASN A 14 -21.07 17.36 1.27
CA ASN A 14 -21.15 18.54 0.40
C ASN A 14 -21.90 18.30 -0.92
N GLY A 15 -22.82 17.33 -0.94
CA GLY A 15 -23.58 16.97 -2.14
C GLY A 15 -22.79 16.14 -3.16
N LEU A 16 -21.56 15.71 -2.85
CA LEU A 16 -20.76 14.85 -3.70
C LEU A 16 -21.07 13.38 -3.43
N TYR A 17 -21.33 12.62 -4.48
CA TYR A 17 -21.62 11.18 -4.44
C TYR A 17 -20.68 10.43 -5.39
N LEU A 18 -20.56 9.13 -5.17
CA LEU A 18 -19.77 8.21 -6.00
C LEU A 18 -18.26 8.55 -5.99
N HIS A 19 -17.57 8.18 -7.05
CA HIS A 19 -16.13 8.35 -7.25
C HIS A 19 -15.84 8.98 -8.62
N GLY A 20 -14.56 9.21 -8.92
CA GLY A 20 -14.10 9.69 -10.23
C GLY A 20 -13.91 11.21 -10.32
N MET A 21 -13.81 11.90 -9.19
CA MET A 21 -13.39 13.30 -9.18
C MET A 21 -11.94 13.41 -9.67
N PRO A 22 -11.57 14.45 -10.45
CA PRO A 22 -10.17 14.64 -10.84
C PRO A 22 -9.26 14.62 -9.62
N TYR A 23 -8.18 13.83 -9.64
CA TYR A 23 -7.38 13.51 -8.44
C TYR A 23 -6.94 14.74 -7.63
N MET A 24 -6.53 15.83 -8.30
CA MET A 24 -6.12 17.08 -7.64
C MET A 24 -7.24 17.81 -6.86
N LEU A 25 -8.50 17.45 -7.15
CA LEU A 25 -9.70 18.01 -6.52
C LEU A 25 -10.44 16.97 -5.68
N ALA A 26 -10.08 15.68 -5.80
CA ALA A 26 -10.77 14.59 -5.14
C ALA A 26 -10.63 14.73 -3.62
N PRO A 27 -11.72 14.53 -2.86
CA PRO A 27 -11.64 14.57 -1.41
C PRO A 27 -10.97 13.30 -0.87
N GLU A 28 -10.62 13.32 0.41
CA GLU A 28 -9.99 12.18 1.09
C GLU A 28 -10.85 10.92 0.96
N GLU A 29 -12.18 11.04 1.01
CA GLU A 29 -13.11 9.94 0.88
C GLU A 29 -12.98 9.16 -0.45
N GLN A 30 -12.41 9.74 -1.52
CA GLN A 30 -12.18 9.04 -2.79
C GLN A 30 -10.74 8.53 -2.95
N THR A 31 -9.78 8.99 -2.13
CA THR A 31 -8.34 8.73 -2.33
C THR A 31 -7.68 7.97 -1.18
N HIS A 32 -8.23 8.06 0.04
CA HIS A 32 -7.76 7.32 1.20
C HIS A 32 -8.46 5.96 1.25
N VAL A 33 -7.71 4.89 0.99
CA VAL A 33 -8.23 3.53 0.87
C VAL A 33 -7.65 2.59 1.94
N PRO A 34 -8.42 1.57 2.37
CA PRO A 34 -7.92 0.57 3.29
C PRO A 34 -6.92 -0.38 2.59
N LEU A 35 -5.90 -0.76 3.35
CA LEU A 35 -5.01 -1.87 3.04
C LEU A 35 -5.09 -2.88 4.19
N ILE A 36 -5.32 -4.15 3.86
CA ILE A 36 -5.31 -5.26 4.81
C ILE A 36 -4.31 -6.31 4.33
N ALA A 37 -3.34 -6.60 5.19
CA ALA A 37 -2.39 -7.69 4.98
C ALA A 37 -2.55 -8.71 6.11
N TRP A 38 -2.58 -9.99 5.74
CA TRP A 38 -2.58 -11.10 6.67
C TRP A 38 -1.48 -12.08 6.30
N PHE A 39 -0.63 -12.39 7.28
CA PHE A 39 0.52 -13.26 7.12
C PHE A 39 0.37 -14.49 8.01
N GLY A 40 0.66 -15.66 7.45
CA GLY A 40 0.66 -16.92 8.20
C GLY A 40 1.89 -17.05 9.09
N SER A 41 1.85 -18.01 10.02
CA SER A 41 2.96 -18.28 10.95
C SER A 41 4.26 -18.70 10.26
N SER A 42 4.20 -19.23 9.04
CA SER A 42 5.36 -19.59 8.22
C SER A 42 5.88 -18.46 7.34
N SER A 43 5.38 -17.24 7.51
CA SER A 43 5.88 -16.08 6.75
C SER A 43 7.19 -15.56 7.33
N HIS A 44 8.06 -15.06 6.47
CA HIS A 44 9.31 -14.37 6.86
C HIS A 44 9.09 -12.87 7.08
N VAL A 45 7.88 -12.48 7.49
CA VAL A 45 7.56 -11.07 7.76
C VAL A 45 7.96 -10.73 9.20
N ASP A 46 8.66 -9.61 9.37
CA ASP A 46 8.83 -8.99 10.68
C ASP A 46 7.53 -8.28 11.05
N MET A 47 6.72 -8.95 11.87
CA MET A 47 5.42 -8.43 12.32
C MET A 47 5.56 -7.18 13.19
N GLU A 48 6.61 -7.05 14.01
CA GLU A 48 6.78 -5.88 14.88
C GLU A 48 7.09 -4.64 14.03
N SER A 49 8.06 -4.76 13.13
CA SER A 49 8.43 -3.68 12.22
C SER A 49 7.31 -3.36 11.24
N THR A 50 6.55 -4.37 10.78
CA THR A 50 5.38 -4.17 9.92
C THR A 50 4.29 -3.35 10.61
N VAL A 51 4.00 -3.60 11.90
CA VAL A 51 3.02 -2.80 12.67
C VAL A 51 3.49 -1.36 12.88
N LYS A 52 4.81 -1.12 12.98
CA LYS A 52 5.36 0.25 13.00
C LYS A 52 5.23 0.92 11.64
N GLN A 53 5.51 0.17 10.57
CA GLN A 53 5.44 0.63 9.19
C GLN A 53 4.01 0.97 8.76
N SER A 54 3.00 0.20 9.21
CA SER A 54 1.59 0.43 8.88
C SER A 54 1.01 1.74 9.43
N LYS A 55 1.74 2.45 10.30
CA LYS A 55 1.35 3.76 10.84
C LYS A 55 1.91 4.93 10.02
N LYS A 56 2.73 4.65 9.01
CA LYS A 56 3.29 5.67 8.12
C LYS A 56 2.40 5.82 6.89
N GLU A 57 2.46 7.00 6.28
CA GLU A 57 1.80 7.24 5.00
C GLU A 57 2.35 6.31 3.91
N SER A 58 1.45 5.81 3.06
CA SER A 58 1.76 4.98 1.92
C SER A 58 0.76 5.21 0.80
N SER A 59 1.13 4.83 -0.42
CA SER A 59 0.30 4.87 -1.62
C SER A 59 0.38 3.53 -2.37
N HIS A 60 -0.35 3.42 -3.48
CA HIS A 60 -0.22 2.30 -4.41
C HIS A 60 1.19 2.16 -5.02
N ASP A 61 2.02 3.21 -5.00
CA ASP A 61 3.39 3.16 -5.52
C ASP A 61 4.22 2.09 -4.80
N ALA A 62 3.95 1.87 -3.51
CA ALA A 62 4.62 0.88 -2.69
C ALA A 62 4.25 -0.57 -3.03
N PHE A 63 3.12 -0.81 -3.73
CA PHE A 63 2.56 -2.15 -3.90
C PHE A 63 3.44 -3.06 -4.73
N SER A 64 3.78 -2.64 -5.95
CA SER A 64 4.63 -3.42 -6.86
C SER A 64 6.02 -3.65 -6.26
N PHE A 65 6.59 -2.61 -5.65
CA PHE A 65 7.90 -2.71 -4.98
C PHE A 65 7.88 -3.73 -3.84
N SER A 66 6.86 -3.67 -2.97
CA SER A 66 6.73 -4.60 -1.84
C SER A 66 6.56 -6.04 -2.30
N LEU A 67 5.80 -6.27 -3.39
CA LEU A 67 5.58 -7.61 -3.91
C LEU A 67 6.84 -8.20 -4.55
N LEU A 68 7.57 -7.42 -5.35
CA LEU A 68 8.83 -7.86 -5.96
C LEU A 68 9.86 -8.22 -4.89
N HIS A 69 9.99 -7.38 -3.87
CA HIS A 69 10.88 -7.62 -2.74
C HIS A 69 10.48 -8.89 -1.98
N ALA A 70 9.19 -9.05 -1.62
CA ALA A 70 8.72 -10.20 -0.85
C ALA A 70 8.85 -11.55 -1.57
N LEU A 71 8.89 -11.52 -2.90
CA LEU A 71 9.03 -12.71 -3.75
C LEU A 71 10.48 -12.96 -4.19
N ASN A 72 11.45 -12.19 -3.68
CA ASN A 72 12.86 -12.26 -4.07
C ASN A 72 13.07 -12.16 -5.60
N ILE A 73 12.29 -11.32 -6.28
CA ILE A 73 12.38 -11.11 -7.73
C ILE A 73 13.39 -10.00 -8.04
N SER A 74 14.42 -10.34 -8.80
CA SER A 74 15.33 -9.37 -9.43
C SER A 74 14.81 -8.97 -10.81
N THR A 75 14.79 -7.67 -11.10
CA THR A 75 14.33 -7.12 -12.38
C THR A 75 15.20 -5.94 -12.80
N ASP A 76 15.28 -5.69 -14.11
CA ASP A 76 15.93 -4.53 -14.72
C ASP A 76 15.03 -3.30 -14.79
N MET A 77 13.82 -3.39 -14.22
CA MET A 77 12.89 -2.27 -14.13
C MET A 77 13.51 -1.09 -13.41
N SER A 78 13.49 0.08 -14.05
CA SER A 78 13.86 1.33 -13.38
C SER A 78 12.87 1.62 -12.26
N LEU A 79 13.34 1.56 -11.02
CA LEU A 79 12.60 2.11 -9.89
C LEU A 79 12.61 3.63 -9.95
N PRO A 80 11.57 4.31 -9.41
CA PRO A 80 11.64 5.75 -9.21
C PRO A 80 12.87 6.11 -8.37
N GLU A 81 13.44 7.30 -8.60
CA GLU A 81 14.68 7.79 -8.00
C GLU A 81 14.69 7.68 -6.46
N LYS A 82 13.50 7.73 -5.85
CA LYS A 82 13.25 7.37 -4.46
C LYS A 82 12.27 6.21 -4.41
N ALA A 83 12.74 5.04 -3.98
CA ALA A 83 11.86 3.90 -3.75
C ALA A 83 10.83 4.24 -2.65
N PRO A 84 9.55 3.87 -2.84
CA PRO A 84 8.53 4.02 -1.81
C PRO A 84 8.88 3.16 -0.59
N SER A 85 8.42 3.59 0.59
CA SER A 85 8.57 2.74 1.78
C SER A 85 7.76 1.45 1.58
N PRO A 86 8.26 0.28 1.99
CA PRO A 86 7.54 -0.97 1.77
C PRO A 86 6.27 -1.04 2.63
N LEU A 87 5.28 -1.80 2.16
CA LEU A 87 4.00 -2.01 2.83
C LEU A 87 4.12 -2.93 4.06
N PHE A 88 5.15 -3.77 4.07
CA PHE A 88 5.49 -4.70 5.15
C PHE A 88 7.00 -4.95 5.14
N VAL A 89 7.52 -5.40 6.27
CA VAL A 89 8.97 -5.57 6.47
C VAL A 89 9.29 -7.06 6.47
N MET A 90 10.24 -7.48 5.64
CA MET A 90 10.77 -8.84 5.64
C MET A 90 11.82 -8.96 6.75
N GLN A 91 11.96 -10.14 7.33
CA GLN A 91 13.09 -10.48 8.18
C GLN A 91 14.38 -10.43 7.35
N GLU A 92 15.49 -10.01 7.94
CA GLU A 92 16.79 -10.11 7.29
C GLU A 92 17.14 -11.59 7.11
N GLU A 93 17.53 -11.99 5.90
CA GLU A 93 18.11 -13.31 5.65
C GLU A 93 19.53 -13.31 6.26
N GLU A 94 19.83 -14.25 7.17
CA GLU A 94 21.20 -14.49 7.68
C GLU A 94 22.14 -15.02 6.58
#